data_AF-A0AA42X4M6-F1
#
_entry.id   AF-A0AA42X4M6-F1
#
_cell.length_a   1.000
_cell.length_b   1.000
_cell.length_c   1.000
_cell.angle_alpha   90.00
_cell.angle_beta   90.00
_cell.angle_gamma   90.00
#
_symmetry.space_group_name_H-M   'P 1'
#
loop_
_entity.id
_entity.type
_entity.pdbx_description
1 polymer ?
#
loop_
_entity_poly.entity_id
_entity_poly.type
_entity_poly.pdbx_seq_one_letter_code
_entity_poly.pdbx_strand_id
1 'polypeptide(L)'
;MSQYANSTHAELWLRAKAEAGALRQSADVQDLVLAKRPTTHWQRQQIRAAMAPGADRSLADLLDALARQVHHGEHLEGDAAQQLLEPGATLLTVFGPRLAIGQRNARHHVVLEAANLVLRTRAKEWLNAGKSGETRHDRAIASNRGLAAVLGELEAERKR
;
A
#
# COMPACT_ATOMS: atom_id res chain seq x y z
N MET A 1 22.75 -15.33 9.70
CA MET A 1 21.53 -14.95 10.46
C MET A 1 21.04 -13.62 9.90
N SER A 2 19.79 -13.60 9.41
CA SER A 2 19.23 -12.47 8.65
C SER A 2 19.06 -11.25 9.56
N GLN A 3 19.72 -10.13 9.25
CA GLN A 3 19.64 -8.86 10.00
C GLN A 3 18.22 -8.29 10.10
N TYR A 4 17.27 -8.87 9.35
CA TYR A 4 15.86 -8.48 9.32
C TYR A 4 15.01 -9.09 10.43
N ALA A 5 15.52 -10.07 11.18
CA ALA A 5 14.72 -10.81 12.15
C ALA A 5 14.35 -10.01 13.42
N ASN A 6 15.07 -8.91 13.74
CA ASN A 6 14.97 -8.21 15.03
C ASN A 6 14.70 -6.70 14.94
N SER A 7 14.35 -6.16 13.77
CA SER A 7 14.22 -4.71 13.55
C SER A 7 12.77 -4.23 13.67
N THR A 8 12.53 -3.08 14.28
CA THR A 8 11.17 -2.48 14.33
C THR A 8 10.72 -2.03 12.93
N HIS A 9 9.41 -1.96 12.68
CA HIS A 9 8.85 -1.59 11.36
C HIS A 9 9.37 -0.24 10.84
N ALA A 10 9.57 0.75 11.72
CA ALA A 10 10.09 2.06 11.36
C ALA A 10 11.55 2.02 10.88
N GLU A 11 12.39 1.19 11.49
CA GLU A 11 13.79 1.01 11.10
C GLU A 11 13.91 0.31 9.74
N LEU A 12 13.05 -0.68 9.49
CA LEU A 12 12.98 -1.37 8.20
C LEU A 12 12.53 -0.43 7.08
N TRP A 13 11.54 0.44 7.37
CA TRP A 13 11.09 1.44 6.41
C TRP A 13 12.15 2.48 6.10
N LEU A 14 12.79 3.06 7.12
CA LEU A 14 13.86 4.06 6.93
C LEU A 14 15.02 3.47 6.12
N ARG A 15 15.40 2.23 6.41
CA ARG A 15 16.47 1.53 5.66
C ARG A 15 16.06 1.25 4.23
N ALA A 16 14.87 0.69 3.99
CA ALA A 16 14.39 0.42 2.63
C ALA A 16 14.27 1.70 1.79
N LYS A 17 13.81 2.81 2.39
CA LYS A 17 13.73 4.11 1.73
C LYS A 17 15.10 4.71 1.45
N ALA A 18 16.05 4.59 2.37
CA ALA A 18 17.43 5.02 2.16
C ALA A 18 18.11 4.21 1.05
N GLU A 19 17.89 2.90 1.02
CA GLU A 19 18.45 1.99 0.02
C GLU A 19 17.84 2.23 -1.37
N ALA A 20 16.52 2.43 -1.46
CA ALA A 20 15.87 2.87 -2.69
C ALA A 20 16.36 4.24 -3.17
N GLY A 21 16.64 5.16 -2.24
CA GLY A 21 17.25 6.46 -2.53
C GLY A 21 18.67 6.32 -3.09
N ALA A 22 19.50 5.47 -2.48
CA ALA A 22 20.86 5.19 -2.93
C ALA A 22 20.88 4.53 -4.31
N LEU A 23 19.99 3.56 -4.56
CA LEU A 23 19.86 2.91 -5.87
C LEU A 23 19.39 3.88 -6.96
N ARG A 24 18.52 4.86 -6.64
CA ARG A 24 18.15 5.94 -7.57
C ARG A 24 19.28 6.91 -7.87
N GLN A 25 20.26 7.00 -6.99
CA GLN A 25 21.47 7.83 -7.15
C GLN A 25 22.67 7.03 -7.68
N SER A 26 22.52 5.73 -7.90
CA SER A 26 23.56 4.88 -8.47
C SER A 26 24.01 5.40 -9.83
N ALA A 27 25.29 5.17 -10.16
CA ALA A 27 25.88 5.57 -11.43
C ALA A 27 25.06 5.05 -12.62
N ASP A 28 24.51 3.84 -12.52
CA ASP A 28 23.72 3.21 -13.58
C ASP A 28 22.37 3.89 -13.84
N VAL A 29 21.67 4.35 -12.79
CA VAL A 29 20.43 5.12 -12.92
C VAL A 29 20.71 6.56 -13.38
N GLN A 30 21.81 7.15 -12.91
CA GLN A 30 22.27 8.46 -13.38
C GLN A 30 22.66 8.41 -14.86
N ASP A 31 23.31 7.34 -15.32
CA ASP A 31 23.65 7.11 -16.72
C ASP A 31 22.42 6.95 -17.61
N LEU A 32 21.36 6.29 -17.12
CA LEU A 32 20.05 6.23 -17.81
C LEU A 32 19.35 7.59 -17.91
N VAL A 33 19.48 8.44 -16.89
CA VAL A 33 18.95 9.82 -16.89
C VAL A 33 19.80 10.71 -17.80
N LEU A 34 21.12 10.55 -17.80
CA LEU A 34 22.07 11.23 -18.68
C LEU A 34 21.98 10.76 -20.13
N ALA A 35 21.56 9.52 -20.40
CA ALA A 35 21.29 8.99 -21.74
C ALA A 35 20.10 9.67 -22.44
N LYS A 36 19.30 10.47 -21.72
CA LYS A 36 18.36 11.44 -22.34
C LYS A 36 19.04 12.68 -22.91
N ARG A 37 20.37 12.84 -22.74
CA ARG A 37 21.21 13.73 -23.55
C ARG A 37 21.73 12.97 -24.78
N PRO A 38 21.92 13.63 -25.93
CA PRO A 38 22.43 12.97 -27.13
C PRO A 38 23.82 12.40 -26.86
N THR A 39 23.90 11.08 -26.70
CA THR A 39 25.15 10.32 -26.54
C THR A 39 25.42 9.51 -27.79
N THR A 40 26.71 9.38 -28.14
CA THR A 40 27.11 8.70 -29.38
C THR A 40 26.88 7.18 -29.28
N HIS A 41 26.80 6.50 -30.42
CA HIS A 41 26.57 5.05 -30.47
C HIS A 41 27.63 4.24 -29.70
N TRP A 42 28.89 4.69 -29.74
CA TRP A 42 30.01 4.04 -29.06
C TRP A 42 29.93 4.15 -27.52
N GLN A 43 29.52 5.32 -27.00
CA GLN A 43 29.27 5.52 -25.56
C GLN A 43 28.14 4.62 -25.05
N ARG A 44 27.06 4.46 -25.84
CA ARG A 44 25.97 3.53 -25.51
C ARG A 44 26.43 2.06 -25.49
N GLN A 45 27.41 1.69 -26.31
CA GLN A 45 27.92 0.33 -26.37
C GLN A 45 28.82 -0.03 -25.18
N GLN A 46 29.60 0.94 -24.67
CA GLN A 46 30.40 0.75 -23.45
C GLN A 46 29.53 0.63 -22.18
N ILE A 47 28.44 1.41 -22.08
CA ILE A 47 27.49 1.33 -20.95
C ILE A 47 26.72 -0.01 -20.97
N ARG A 48 26.29 -0.48 -22.15
CA ARG A 48 25.54 -1.74 -22.29
C ARG A 48 26.36 -3.00 -22.03
N ALA A 49 27.69 -2.95 -22.17
CA ALA A 49 28.55 -4.12 -22.03
C ALA A 49 28.83 -4.51 -20.57
N ALA A 50 28.47 -3.67 -19.59
CA ALA A 50 28.80 -3.90 -18.18
C ALA A 50 27.67 -4.56 -17.36
N MET A 51 26.40 -4.19 -17.49
CA MET A 51 25.28 -4.76 -16.71
C MET A 51 23.91 -4.59 -17.40
N ALA A 52 22.92 -5.39 -16.98
CA ALA A 52 21.55 -5.39 -17.50
C ALA A 52 20.84 -4.04 -17.21
N PRO A 53 20.62 -3.16 -18.21
CA PRO A 53 20.13 -1.81 -17.96
C PRO A 53 18.70 -1.84 -17.40
N GLY A 54 18.51 -1.23 -16.23
CA GLY A 54 17.19 -1.01 -15.63
C GLY A 54 16.83 -1.93 -14.46
N ALA A 55 17.62 -2.95 -14.18
CA ALA A 55 17.41 -3.86 -13.03
C ALA A 55 17.38 -3.09 -11.70
N ASP A 56 18.30 -2.15 -11.49
CA ASP A 56 18.39 -1.35 -10.27
C ASP A 56 17.25 -0.36 -10.11
N ARG A 57 16.70 0.14 -11.23
CA ARG A 57 15.51 1.01 -11.20
C ARG A 57 14.27 0.21 -10.86
N SER A 58 14.08 -0.96 -11.47
CA SER A 58 12.98 -1.86 -11.11
C SER A 58 13.11 -2.35 -9.66
N LEU A 59 14.32 -2.59 -9.17
CA LEU A 59 14.58 -2.95 -7.77
C LEU A 59 14.27 -1.79 -6.83
N ALA A 60 14.70 -0.56 -7.16
CA ALA A 60 14.39 0.63 -6.37
C ALA A 60 12.87 0.90 -6.31
N ASP A 61 12.16 0.70 -7.42
CA ASP A 61 10.71 0.86 -7.48
C ASP A 61 9.98 -0.25 -6.71
N LEU A 62 10.48 -1.49 -6.74
CA LEU A 62 10.01 -2.59 -5.90
C LEU A 62 10.27 -2.34 -4.41
N LEU A 63 11.45 -1.84 -4.03
CA LEU A 63 11.78 -1.50 -2.66
C LEU A 63 10.94 -0.32 -2.14
N ASP A 64 10.67 0.69 -2.98
CA ASP A 64 9.77 1.80 -2.63
C ASP A 64 8.31 1.31 -2.50
N ALA A 65 7.85 0.42 -3.40
CA ALA A 65 6.54 -0.21 -3.30
C ALA A 65 6.41 -1.08 -2.04
N LEU A 66 7.43 -1.87 -1.71
CA LEU A 66 7.47 -2.72 -0.53
C LEU A 66 7.59 -1.89 0.76
N ALA A 67 8.38 -0.80 0.76
CA ALA A 67 8.42 0.17 1.85
C ALA A 67 7.05 0.84 2.04
N ARG A 68 6.35 1.20 0.97
CA ARG A 68 4.98 1.73 1.03
C ARG A 68 3.98 0.67 1.53
N GLN A 69 4.16 -0.60 1.18
CA GLN A 69 3.34 -1.70 1.66
C GLN A 69 3.57 -2.00 3.14
N VAL A 70 4.82 -1.94 3.61
CA VAL A 70 5.19 -1.96 5.03
C VAL A 70 4.61 -0.74 5.76
N HIS A 71 4.54 0.43 5.10
CA HIS A 71 3.91 1.66 5.59
C HIS A 71 2.37 1.67 5.49
N HIS A 72 1.77 0.72 4.76
CA HIS A 72 0.32 0.46 4.83
C HIS A 72 -0.04 -0.35 6.09
N GLY A 73 0.94 -0.94 6.78
CA GLY A 73 0.86 -1.07 8.23
C GLY A 73 1.04 0.32 8.81
N GLU A 74 -0.07 0.96 9.20
CA GLU A 74 -0.16 2.33 9.70
C GLU A 74 1.13 2.79 10.39
N HIS A 75 1.74 3.86 9.87
CA HIS A 75 2.65 4.66 10.68
C HIS A 75 1.84 5.08 11.91
N LEU A 76 2.15 4.47 13.07
CA LEU A 76 1.53 4.85 14.33
C LEU A 76 2.08 6.23 14.67
N GLU A 77 1.41 7.28 14.22
CA GLU A 77 1.66 8.62 14.73
C GLU A 77 1.39 8.60 16.24
N GLY A 78 2.43 8.93 16.99
CA GLY A 78 2.49 8.82 18.45
C GLY A 78 2.93 7.43 18.89
N ASP A 79 4.08 7.39 19.57
CA ASP A 79 4.49 6.22 20.33
C ASP A 79 3.33 5.85 21.27
N ALA A 80 2.70 4.69 21.04
CA ALA A 80 1.57 4.24 21.85
C ALA A 80 1.97 4.17 23.34
N ALA A 81 3.27 3.93 23.61
CA ALA A 81 3.82 4.01 24.95
C ALA A 81 3.74 5.43 25.53
N GLN A 82 3.98 6.46 24.72
CA GLN A 82 3.85 7.87 25.13
C GLN A 82 2.39 8.27 25.34
N GLN A 83 1.46 7.83 24.49
CA GLN A 83 0.03 8.10 24.64
C GLN A 83 -0.56 7.47 25.91
N LEU A 84 -0.02 6.32 26.34
CA LEU A 84 -0.41 5.69 27.60
C LEU A 84 0.09 6.42 28.85
N LEU A 85 1.01 7.38 28.71
CA LEU A 85 1.45 8.22 29.83
C LEU A 85 0.46 9.35 30.16
N GLU A 86 -0.51 9.63 29.28
CA GLU A 86 -1.52 10.66 29.53
C GLU A 86 -2.45 10.26 30.70
N PRO A 87 -2.75 11.17 31.63
CA PRO A 87 -3.67 10.89 32.74
C PRO A 87 -5.05 10.45 32.23
N GLY A 88 -5.49 9.25 32.63
CA GLY A 88 -6.77 8.68 32.21
C GLY A 88 -6.74 7.92 30.88
N ALA A 89 -5.58 7.81 30.22
CA ALA A 89 -5.42 6.94 29.06
C ALA A 89 -5.62 5.47 29.45
N THR A 90 -6.27 4.73 28.57
CA THR A 90 -6.44 3.28 28.65
C THR A 90 -6.02 2.64 27.34
N LEU A 91 -5.78 1.32 27.35
CA LEU A 91 -5.55 0.58 26.10
C LEU A 91 -6.70 0.78 25.11
N LEU A 92 -7.94 0.86 25.59
CA LEU A 92 -9.09 1.04 24.70
C LEU A 92 -9.14 2.44 24.08
N THR A 93 -8.76 3.49 24.81
CA THR A 93 -8.75 4.86 24.26
C THR A 93 -7.62 5.05 23.25
N VAL A 94 -6.47 4.39 23.47
CA VAL A 94 -5.31 4.45 22.55
C VAL A 94 -5.51 3.57 21.31
N PHE A 95 -5.96 2.32 21.49
CA PHE A 95 -6.07 1.35 20.40
C PHE A 95 -7.47 1.23 19.78
N GLY A 96 -8.53 1.69 20.44
CA GLY A 96 -9.90 1.61 19.95
C GLY A 96 -10.11 2.30 18.60
N PRO A 97 -9.65 3.54 18.39
CA PRO A 97 -9.73 4.21 17.08
C PRO A 97 -8.97 3.44 15.98
N ARG A 98 -7.79 2.92 16.30
CA ARG A 98 -6.97 2.12 15.37
C ARG A 98 -7.67 0.82 14.98
N LEU A 99 -8.26 0.13 15.95
CA LEU A 99 -9.08 -1.05 15.72
C LEU A 99 -10.27 -0.74 14.80
N ALA A 100 -10.95 0.38 15.04
CA ALA A 100 -12.09 0.79 14.21
C ALA A 100 -11.68 1.08 12.76
N ILE A 101 -10.53 1.74 12.54
CA ILE A 101 -9.97 1.99 11.22
C ILE A 101 -9.56 0.68 10.55
N GLY A 102 -8.83 -0.20 11.25
CA GLY A 102 -8.42 -1.50 10.74
C GLY A 102 -9.62 -2.36 10.31
N GLN A 103 -10.68 -2.40 11.11
CA GLN A 103 -11.92 -3.09 10.77
C GLN A 103 -12.62 -2.45 9.56
N ARG A 104 -12.65 -1.12 9.46
CA ARG A 104 -13.20 -0.41 8.30
C ARG A 104 -12.43 -0.73 7.01
N ASN A 105 -11.10 -0.71 7.07
CA ASN A 105 -10.22 -1.01 5.94
C ASN A 105 -10.34 -2.48 5.49
N ALA A 106 -10.38 -3.41 6.44
CA ALA A 106 -10.60 -4.82 6.13
C ALA A 106 -11.91 -5.04 5.35
N ARG A 107 -13.01 -4.43 5.82
CA ARG A 107 -14.31 -4.51 5.11
C ARG A 107 -14.27 -3.85 3.74
N HIS A 108 -13.56 -2.73 3.61
CA HIS A 108 -13.35 -2.05 2.33
C HIS A 108 -12.66 -2.97 1.31
N HIS A 109 -11.60 -3.67 1.71
CA HIS A 109 -10.91 -4.61 0.82
C HIS A 109 -11.82 -5.76 0.38
N VAL A 110 -12.51 -6.40 1.33
CA VAL A 110 -13.41 -7.53 1.04
C VAL A 110 -14.51 -7.12 0.07
N VAL A 111 -15.17 -5.97 0.27
CA VAL A 111 -16.27 -5.55 -0.61
C VAL A 111 -15.78 -5.19 -2.01
N LEU A 112 -14.62 -4.56 -2.14
CA LEU A 112 -14.04 -4.25 -3.45
C LEU A 112 -13.62 -5.52 -4.21
N GLU A 113 -12.98 -6.46 -3.52
CA GLU A 113 -12.56 -7.72 -4.13
C GLU A 113 -13.76 -8.52 -4.63
N ALA A 114 -14.79 -8.67 -3.80
CA ALA A 114 -16.03 -9.36 -4.17
C ALA A 114 -16.74 -8.68 -5.34
N ALA A 115 -16.85 -7.35 -5.32
CA ALA A 115 -17.50 -6.61 -6.41
C ALA A 115 -16.72 -6.71 -7.72
N ASN A 116 -15.38 -6.65 -7.68
CA ASN A 116 -14.55 -6.81 -8.86
C ASN A 116 -14.66 -8.23 -9.44
N LEU A 117 -14.73 -9.24 -8.58
CA LEU A 117 -14.92 -10.64 -9.01
C LEU A 117 -16.24 -10.84 -9.76
N VAL A 118 -17.34 -10.30 -9.23
CA VAL A 118 -18.69 -10.51 -9.77
C VAL A 118 -19.00 -9.57 -10.94
N LEU A 119 -18.71 -8.28 -10.80
CA LEU A 119 -19.20 -7.22 -11.70
C LEU A 119 -18.11 -6.65 -12.62
N ARG A 120 -16.84 -6.96 -12.36
CA ARG A 120 -15.68 -6.47 -13.11
C ARG A 120 -15.72 -4.95 -13.31
N THR A 121 -15.91 -4.48 -14.54
CA THR A 121 -15.91 -3.06 -14.90
C THR A 121 -17.05 -2.26 -14.27
N ARG A 122 -18.15 -2.91 -13.87
CA ARG A 122 -19.32 -2.26 -13.27
C ARG A 122 -19.26 -2.12 -11.74
N ALA A 123 -18.21 -2.65 -11.10
CA ALA A 123 -18.10 -2.69 -9.64
C ALA A 123 -18.19 -1.29 -8.99
N LYS A 124 -17.45 -0.31 -9.54
CA LYS A 124 -17.41 1.05 -8.99
C LYS A 124 -18.78 1.74 -9.05
N GLU A 125 -19.47 1.62 -10.17
CA GLU A 125 -20.80 2.22 -10.35
C GLU A 125 -21.80 1.57 -9.40
N TRP A 126 -21.82 0.24 -9.34
CA TRP A 126 -22.76 -0.51 -8.52
C TRP A 126 -22.59 -0.25 -7.02
N LEU A 127 -21.33 -0.16 -6.55
CA LEU A 127 -21.02 0.10 -5.14
C LEU A 127 -21.37 1.53 -4.70
N ASN A 128 -21.19 2.51 -5.59
CA ASN A 128 -21.43 3.93 -5.30
C ASN A 128 -22.81 4.42 -5.73
N ALA A 129 -23.65 3.56 -6.27
CA ALA A 129 -25.02 3.91 -6.63
C ALA A 129 -25.82 4.28 -5.37
N GLY A 130 -26.39 5.48 -5.37
CA GLY A 130 -27.19 6.02 -4.27
C GLY A 130 -26.65 7.36 -3.75
N LYS A 131 -27.19 7.80 -2.61
CA LYS A 131 -26.73 9.00 -1.91
C LYS A 131 -25.52 8.65 -1.03
N SER A 132 -24.61 9.60 -0.87
CA SER A 132 -23.48 9.47 0.06
C SER A 132 -23.99 9.18 1.48
N GLY A 133 -23.37 8.21 2.16
CA GLY A 133 -23.80 7.71 3.46
C GLY A 133 -24.79 6.55 3.39
N GLU A 134 -25.41 6.31 2.24
CA GLU A 134 -26.40 5.24 2.01
C GLU A 134 -25.96 4.27 0.90
N THR A 135 -24.79 4.51 0.29
CA THR A 135 -24.27 3.65 -0.77
C THR A 135 -24.01 2.23 -0.24
N ARG A 136 -23.91 1.26 -1.16
CA ARG A 136 -23.52 -0.11 -0.80
C ARG A 136 -22.13 -0.15 -0.18
N HIS A 137 -21.22 0.67 -0.72
CA HIS A 137 -19.90 0.86 -0.14
C HIS A 137 -19.96 1.39 1.29
N ASP A 138 -20.73 2.45 1.55
CA ASP A 138 -20.89 3.05 2.88
C ASP A 138 -21.46 2.04 3.88
N ARG A 139 -22.51 1.30 3.49
CA ARG A 139 -23.10 0.25 4.33
C ARG A 139 -22.08 -0.85 4.64
N ALA A 140 -21.32 -1.29 3.65
CA ALA A 140 -20.34 -2.37 3.81
C ALA A 140 -19.22 -1.98 4.78
N ILE A 141 -18.68 -0.76 4.67
CA ILE A 141 -17.60 -0.32 5.55
C ILE A 141 -18.10 0.14 6.93
N ALA A 142 -19.39 0.38 7.12
CA ALA A 142 -19.98 0.83 8.38
C ALA A 142 -20.13 -0.28 9.42
N SER A 143 -20.57 -1.50 9.04
CA SER A 143 -20.67 -2.66 9.98
C SER A 143 -20.40 -4.01 9.32
N ASN A 144 -20.03 -5.04 10.09
CA ASN A 144 -19.95 -6.42 9.58
C ASN A 144 -21.29 -6.92 9.04
N ARG A 145 -22.40 -6.50 9.68
CA ARG A 145 -23.76 -6.78 9.20
C ARG A 145 -24.04 -6.12 7.85
N GLY A 146 -23.60 -4.87 7.69
CA GLY A 146 -23.70 -4.14 6.42
C GLY A 146 -22.89 -4.81 5.32
N LEU A 147 -21.66 -5.25 5.61
CA LEU A 147 -20.84 -6.01 4.67
C LEU A 147 -21.55 -7.31 4.26
N ALA A 148 -22.05 -8.10 5.22
CA ALA A 148 -22.75 -9.35 4.93
C ALA A 148 -23.98 -9.14 4.02
N ALA A 149 -24.76 -8.07 4.25
CA ALA A 149 -25.89 -7.74 3.41
C ALA A 149 -25.46 -7.44 1.95
N VAL A 150 -24.41 -6.64 1.76
CA VAL A 150 -23.89 -6.29 0.43
C VAL A 150 -23.29 -7.50 -0.29
N LEU A 151 -22.61 -8.40 0.44
CA LEU A 151 -22.15 -9.67 -0.14
C LEU A 151 -23.33 -10.55 -0.57
N GLY A 152 -24.43 -10.55 0.18
CA GLY A 152 -25.67 -11.21 -0.22
C GLY A 152 -26.29 -10.62 -1.50
N GLU A 153 -26.28 -9.29 -1.63
CA GLU A 153 -26.69 -8.61 -2.87
C GLU A 153 -25.78 -8.99 -4.06
N LEU A 154 -24.46 -9.05 -3.86
CA LEU A 154 -23.50 -9.48 -4.90
C LEU A 154 -23.68 -10.94 -5.30
N GLU A 155 -23.97 -11.84 -4.35
CA GLU A 155 -24.23 -13.24 -4.64
C GLU A 155 -25.48 -13.43 -5.52
N ALA A 156 -26.50 -12.59 -5.33
CA ALA A 156 -27.67 -12.58 -6.20
C ALA A 156 -27.32 -12.11 -7.63
N GLU A 157 -26.47 -11.10 -7.78
CA GLU A 157 -25.99 -10.67 -9.10
C GLU A 157 -25.10 -11.72 -9.77
N ARG A 158 -24.28 -12.47 -9.01
CA ARG A 158 -23.44 -13.56 -9.56
C ARG A 158 -24.26 -14.70 -10.16
N LYS A 159 -25.45 -14.96 -9.60
CA LYS A 159 -26.34 -16.06 -10.03
C LYS A 159 -27.26 -15.69 -11.19
N ARG A 160 -27.29 -14.41 -11.58
CA ARG A 160 -28.03 -13.93 -12.75
C ARG A 160 -27.21 -14.11 -14.02
#